data_AF-A0A259SA12-F1
#
_entry.id   AF-A0A259SA12-F1
#
_cell.length_a   1.000
_cell.length_b   1.000
_cell.length_c   1.000
_cell.angle_alpha   90.00
_cell.angle_beta   90.00
_cell.angle_gamma   90.00
#
_symmetry.space_group_name_H-M   'P 1'
#
loop_
_entity.id
_entity.type
_entity.pdbx_description
1 polymer ?
#
loop_
_entity_poly.entity_id
_entity_poly.type
_entity_poly.pdbx_seq_one_letter_code
_entity_poly.pdbx_strand_id
1 'polypeptide(L)'
;MKDPDRVRRAHDAARSAHETAERPGQHHPSAPPAALNAETMPAIVETAIQVAIRQGQFDDLPGAGKPIPGIGDHHDPDWWIRRKIERENLTGLGPPALMLRVEDRELDAHLDDLRRESDVRAVLEDFNRRVIEARRQLLGGPPVVTKPRDVDAEVAAWHGRRTAAAAAAAAEVPTPAPRKRWFRKP
;
A
#
# COMPACT_ATOMS: atom_id res chain seq x y z
N MET A 1 -76.08 34.78 2.84
CA MET A 1 -74.71 35.33 2.80
C MET A 1 -73.95 34.76 4.00
N LYS A 2 -73.04 33.78 3.81
CA LYS A 2 -72.29 33.14 4.91
C LYS A 2 -71.05 33.99 5.20
N ASP A 3 -70.92 34.40 6.45
CA ASP A 3 -69.87 35.29 6.96
C ASP A 3 -68.48 34.58 6.93
N PRO A 4 -67.50 35.07 6.14
CA PRO A 4 -66.23 34.38 5.93
C PRO A 4 -65.25 34.47 7.13
N ASP A 5 -65.53 35.29 8.15
CA ASP A 5 -64.64 35.46 9.31
C ASP A 5 -64.80 34.41 10.42
N ARG A 6 -65.83 33.55 10.32
CA ARG A 6 -66.05 32.46 11.29
C ARG A 6 -65.12 31.26 11.07
N VAL A 7 -64.63 31.06 9.84
CA VAL A 7 -63.82 29.89 9.47
C VAL A 7 -62.34 30.08 9.85
N ARG A 8 -61.86 31.32 9.95
CA ARG A 8 -60.45 31.62 10.27
C ARG A 8 -60.14 31.50 11.77
N ARG A 9 -61.04 31.92 12.66
CA ARG A 9 -60.88 31.75 14.12
C ARG A 9 -60.91 30.29 14.59
N ALA A 10 -61.60 29.40 13.86
CA ALA A 10 -61.61 27.98 14.18
C ALA A 10 -60.27 27.29 13.89
N HIS A 11 -59.50 27.80 12.92
CA HIS A 11 -58.23 27.21 12.51
C HIS A 11 -57.04 27.63 13.40
N ASP A 12 -57.10 28.83 13.99
CA ASP A 12 -56.07 29.33 14.93
C ASP A 12 -56.27 28.79 16.35
N ALA A 13 -57.52 28.53 16.77
CA ALA A 13 -57.81 27.88 18.04
C ALA A 13 -57.41 26.38 18.06
N ALA A 14 -57.47 25.70 16.92
CA ALA A 14 -57.02 24.31 16.78
C ALA A 14 -55.49 24.16 16.69
N ARG A 15 -54.77 25.22 16.30
CA ARG A 15 -53.30 25.24 16.29
C ARG A 15 -52.72 25.54 17.67
N SER A 16 -53.35 26.45 18.42
CA SER A 16 -52.91 26.81 19.79
C SER A 16 -53.20 25.73 20.84
N ALA A 17 -54.18 24.86 20.62
CA ALA A 17 -54.47 23.73 21.50
C ALA A 17 -53.55 22.51 21.31
N HIS A 18 -52.66 22.54 20.31
CA HIS A 18 -51.68 21.47 20.07
C HIS A 18 -50.25 21.83 20.52
N GLU A 19 -50.04 23.02 21.09
CA GLU A 19 -48.73 23.53 21.50
C GLU A 19 -48.53 23.56 23.03
N THR A 20 -49.45 22.98 23.80
CA THR A 20 -49.36 22.91 25.28
C THR A 20 -49.69 21.53 25.86
N ALA A 21 -49.47 20.47 25.07
CA ALA A 21 -49.47 19.10 25.57
C ALA A 21 -48.03 18.65 25.78
N GLU A 22 -47.46 19.00 26.94
CA GLU A 22 -46.31 18.29 27.50
C GLU A 22 -46.59 16.78 27.40
N ARG A 23 -45.78 16.06 26.61
CA ARG A 23 -45.83 14.60 26.57
C ARG A 23 -45.21 14.09 27.87
N PRO A 24 -45.97 13.49 28.80
CA PRO A 24 -45.38 12.93 30.00
C PRO A 24 -44.72 11.61 29.61
N GLY A 25 -43.41 11.49 29.86
CA GLY A 25 -42.74 10.20 29.83
C GLY A 25 -41.62 10.00 28.81
N GLN A 26 -40.85 11.03 28.45
CA GLN A 26 -39.47 10.80 27.99
C GLN A 26 -38.52 10.96 29.17
N HIS A 27 -38.54 9.99 30.08
CA HIS A 27 -37.37 9.75 30.93
C HIS A 27 -36.31 9.15 30.00
N HIS A 28 -35.42 9.99 29.47
CA HIS A 28 -34.09 9.48 29.14
C HIS A 28 -33.54 8.91 30.45
N PRO A 29 -33.16 7.62 30.52
CA PRO A 29 -32.46 7.15 31.70
C PRO A 29 -31.26 8.07 31.86
N SER A 30 -31.21 8.80 32.98
CA SER A 30 -30.01 9.51 33.38
C SER A 30 -28.94 8.44 33.48
N ALA A 31 -28.17 8.28 32.39
CA ALA A 31 -26.99 7.46 32.42
C ALA A 31 -26.16 8.01 33.59
N PRO A 32 -25.62 7.14 34.46
CA PRO A 32 -24.82 7.60 35.58
C PRO A 32 -23.76 8.58 35.05
N PRO A 33 -23.41 9.63 35.80
CA PRO A 33 -22.61 10.79 35.34
C PRO A 33 -21.18 10.46 34.86
N ALA A 34 -20.87 9.18 34.64
CA ALA A 34 -19.61 8.63 34.18
C ALA A 34 -19.72 7.75 32.92
N ALA A 35 -20.91 7.62 32.29
CA ALA A 35 -21.04 6.81 31.08
C ALA A 35 -20.44 7.53 29.86
N LEU A 36 -19.42 6.95 29.22
CA LEU A 36 -18.82 7.46 27.98
C LEU A 36 -19.84 7.38 26.83
N ASN A 37 -20.57 8.46 26.59
CA ASN A 37 -21.50 8.61 25.46
C ASN A 37 -21.16 9.86 24.64
N ALA A 38 -21.75 9.99 23.44
CA ALA A 38 -21.39 11.07 22.50
C ALA A 38 -21.53 12.49 23.09
N GLU A 39 -22.45 12.69 24.04
CA GLU A 39 -22.72 13.98 24.67
C GLU A 39 -21.74 14.30 25.81
N THR A 40 -21.34 13.32 26.62
CA THR A 40 -20.42 13.54 27.76
C THR A 40 -18.95 13.31 27.41
N MET A 41 -18.67 12.52 26.38
CA MET A 41 -17.31 12.15 25.98
C MET A 41 -16.40 13.35 25.73
N PRO A 42 -16.81 14.44 25.05
CA PRO A 42 -15.96 15.61 24.88
C PRO A 42 -15.52 16.23 26.22
N ALA A 43 -16.43 16.35 27.19
CA ALA A 43 -16.13 16.94 28.50
C ALA A 43 -15.23 16.05 29.37
N ILE A 44 -15.46 14.73 29.32
CA ILE A 44 -14.63 13.75 30.02
C ILE A 44 -13.22 13.72 29.42
N VAL A 45 -13.11 13.71 28.09
CA VAL A 45 -11.83 13.73 27.36
C VAL A 45 -11.06 15.01 27.63
N GLU A 46 -11.72 16.17 27.57
CA GLU A 46 -11.08 17.45 27.89
C GLU A 46 -10.53 17.47 29.32
N THR A 47 -11.33 17.00 30.29
CA THR A 47 -10.88 16.91 31.69
C THR A 47 -9.67 15.99 31.83
N ALA A 48 -9.67 14.84 31.15
CA ALA A 48 -8.55 13.90 31.16
C ALA A 48 -7.28 14.50 30.53
N ILE A 49 -7.41 15.24 29.42
CA ILE A 49 -6.30 15.96 28.77
C ILE A 49 -5.72 16.99 29.74
N GLN A 50 -6.55 17.82 30.38
CA GLN A 50 -6.09 18.84 31.32
C GLN A 50 -5.38 18.25 32.55
N VAL A 51 -5.87 17.12 33.07
CA VAL A 51 -5.19 16.39 34.16
C VAL A 51 -3.83 15.87 33.70
N ALA A 52 -3.74 15.27 32.52
CA ALA A 52 -2.49 14.76 31.96
C ALA A 52 -1.47 15.88 31.67
N ILE A 53 -1.91 17.04 31.16
CA ILE A 53 -1.06 18.24 31.00
C ILE A 53 -0.51 18.70 32.35
N ARG A 54 -1.36 18.83 33.38
CA ARG A 54 -0.91 19.27 34.72
C ARG A 54 0.09 18.31 35.36
N GLN A 55 -0.03 17.02 35.06
CA GLN A 55 0.88 15.98 35.54
C GLN A 55 2.19 15.91 34.73
N GLY A 56 2.35 16.72 33.68
CA GLY A 56 3.53 16.66 32.81
C GLY A 56 3.62 15.38 31.99
N GLN A 57 2.50 14.68 31.76
CA GLN A 57 2.49 13.43 30.96
C GLN A 57 2.82 13.69 29.47
N PHE A 58 2.77 14.94 29.04
CA PHE A 58 3.19 15.39 27.71
C PHE A 58 4.59 16.05 27.71
N ASP A 59 5.24 16.15 28.87
CA ASP A 59 6.63 16.62 28.96
C ASP A 59 7.57 15.48 28.54
N ASP A 60 8.68 15.81 27.89
CA ASP A 60 9.72 14.86 27.44
C ASP A 60 9.24 13.71 26.54
N LEU A 61 8.20 13.94 25.71
CA LEU A 61 7.75 12.93 24.75
C LEU A 61 8.89 12.50 23.80
N PRO A 62 8.96 11.21 23.44
CA PRO A 62 9.95 10.72 22.47
C PRO A 62 9.73 11.41 21.11
N GLY A 63 10.63 12.33 20.77
CA GLY A 63 10.53 13.15 19.56
C GLY A 63 10.07 14.59 19.77
N ALA A 64 9.76 15.00 21.01
CA ALA A 64 9.46 16.41 21.32
C ALA A 64 10.59 17.33 20.87
N GLY A 65 10.25 18.35 20.09
CA GLY A 65 11.20 19.32 19.53
C GLY A 65 12.18 18.77 18.48
N LYS A 66 12.15 17.47 18.18
CA LYS A 66 12.97 16.89 17.10
C LYS A 66 12.26 17.08 15.76
N PRO A 67 13.01 17.38 14.68
CA PRO A 67 12.43 17.39 13.34
C PRO A 67 11.85 16.00 13.04
N ILE A 68 10.69 15.97 12.38
CA ILE A 68 10.07 14.71 11.97
C ILE A 68 11.03 14.03 10.99
N PRO A 69 11.49 12.80 11.25
CA PRO A 69 12.40 12.10 10.35
C PRO A 69 11.78 11.97 8.96
N GLY A 70 12.50 12.44 7.93
CA GLY A 70 12.04 12.40 6.54
C GLY A 70 11.16 13.59 6.10
N ILE A 71 10.96 14.59 6.95
CA ILE A 71 10.35 15.88 6.59
C ILE A 71 11.42 16.95 6.86
N GLY A 72 12.24 17.25 5.85
CA GLY A 72 13.31 18.26 5.90
C GLY A 72 13.02 19.50 5.06
N ASP A 73 14.05 20.35 4.85
CA ASP A 73 14.02 21.68 4.20
C ASP A 73 13.49 21.73 2.74
N HIS A 74 13.13 20.58 2.18
CA HIS A 74 12.55 20.48 0.83
C HIS A 74 11.07 20.13 0.95
N HIS A 75 10.21 21.07 0.57
CA HIS A 75 8.77 20.86 0.47
C HIS A 75 8.48 19.90 -0.69
N ASP A 76 8.57 18.61 -0.43
CA ASP A 76 8.14 17.57 -1.37
C ASP A 76 6.64 17.33 -1.16
N PRO A 77 5.74 17.81 -2.05
CA PRO A 77 4.29 17.59 -1.90
C PRO A 77 3.91 16.11 -1.91
N ASP A 78 4.78 15.24 -2.44
CA ASP A 78 4.55 13.80 -2.59
C ASP A 78 5.22 12.96 -1.48
N TRP A 79 5.69 13.60 -0.40
CA TRP A 79 6.38 12.93 0.72
C TRP A 79 5.57 11.77 1.33
N TRP A 80 4.24 11.92 1.39
CA TRP A 80 3.35 10.90 1.93
C TRP A 80 3.15 9.72 0.96
N ILE A 81 3.21 9.97 -0.35
CA ILE A 81 3.13 8.94 -1.40
C ILE A 81 4.36 8.06 -1.34
N ARG A 82 5.56 8.65 -1.29
CA ARG A 82 6.82 7.90 -1.15
C ARG A 82 6.83 7.04 0.11
N ARG A 83 6.44 7.63 1.25
CA ARG A 83 6.34 6.91 2.53
C ARG A 83 5.33 5.77 2.50
N LYS A 84 4.25 5.88 1.72
CA LYS A 84 3.25 4.83 1.55
C LYS A 84 3.73 3.73 0.61
N ILE A 85 4.37 4.09 -0.50
CA ILE A 85 5.01 3.14 -1.42
C ILE A 85 6.06 2.31 -0.67
N GLU A 86 6.93 2.95 0.12
CA GLU A 86 7.96 2.27 0.93
C GLU A 86 7.34 1.35 1.99
N ARG A 87 6.33 1.82 2.73
CA ARG A 87 5.70 1.03 3.80
C ARG A 87 4.97 -0.20 3.29
N GLU A 88 4.29 -0.08 2.17
CA GLU A 88 3.48 -1.15 1.58
C GLU A 88 4.25 -1.96 0.53
N ASN A 89 5.53 -1.63 0.31
CA ASN A 89 6.39 -2.20 -0.72
C ASN A 89 5.72 -2.26 -2.11
N LEU A 90 5.06 -1.17 -2.51
CA LEU A 90 4.33 -1.10 -3.79
C LEU A 90 5.32 -1.08 -4.95
N THR A 91 5.33 -2.15 -5.75
CA THR A 91 6.05 -2.23 -7.01
C THR A 91 5.09 -2.01 -8.19
N GLY A 92 5.60 -1.77 -9.39
CA GLY A 92 4.74 -1.63 -10.59
C GLY A 92 4.02 -0.28 -10.72
N LEU A 93 4.20 0.65 -9.77
CA LEU A 93 3.53 1.95 -9.76
C LEU A 93 4.36 2.99 -10.54
N GLY A 94 4.28 2.94 -11.88
CA GLY A 94 4.97 3.93 -12.71
C GLY A 94 4.50 3.95 -14.16
N PRO A 95 4.80 5.03 -14.90
CA PRO A 95 4.58 5.07 -16.34
C PRO A 95 5.20 3.83 -17.01
N PRO A 96 4.56 3.24 -18.04
CA PRO A 96 5.03 2.02 -18.68
C PRO A 96 6.51 2.09 -19.12
N ALA A 97 6.95 3.27 -19.58
CA ALA A 97 8.33 3.53 -19.98
C ALA A 97 9.37 3.30 -18.85
N LEU A 98 9.02 3.61 -17.60
CA LEU A 98 9.91 3.40 -16.46
C LEU A 98 9.86 1.95 -15.98
N MET A 99 8.68 1.33 -16.00
CA MET A 99 8.53 -0.08 -15.62
C MET A 99 9.31 -1.01 -16.53
N LEU A 100 9.23 -0.80 -17.86
CA LEU A 100 10.01 -1.57 -18.82
C LEU A 100 11.53 -1.41 -18.65
N ARG A 101 12.00 -0.28 -18.11
CA ARG A 101 13.43 -0.09 -17.80
C ARG A 101 13.87 -0.84 -16.55
N VAL A 102 13.00 -0.97 -15.56
CA VAL A 102 13.29 -1.77 -14.36
C VAL A 102 13.29 -3.24 -14.75
N GLU A 103 12.25 -3.67 -15.45
CA GLU A 103 12.12 -5.04 -15.92
C GLU A 103 13.29 -5.45 -16.83
N ASP A 104 13.72 -4.60 -17.77
CA ASP A 104 14.89 -4.88 -18.63
C ASP A 104 16.18 -5.12 -17.82
N ARG A 105 16.35 -4.48 -16.65
CA ARG A 105 17.50 -4.71 -15.77
C ARG A 105 17.40 -6.01 -14.99
N GLU A 106 16.19 -6.43 -14.65
CA GLU A 106 15.91 -7.63 -13.87
C GLU A 106 15.73 -8.88 -14.75
N LEU A 107 15.56 -8.68 -16.07
CA LEU A 107 15.19 -9.71 -17.02
C LEU A 107 16.17 -10.88 -17.05
N ASP A 108 17.49 -10.61 -17.03
CA ASP A 108 18.50 -11.68 -17.09
C ASP A 108 18.38 -12.62 -15.88
N ALA A 109 18.19 -12.06 -14.68
CA ALA A 109 18.02 -12.83 -13.45
C ALA A 109 16.72 -13.64 -13.48
N HIS A 110 15.63 -13.04 -13.97
CA HIS A 110 14.36 -13.74 -14.13
C HIS A 110 14.45 -14.89 -15.14
N LEU A 111 15.18 -14.72 -16.25
CA LEU A 111 15.38 -15.79 -17.23
C LEU A 111 16.21 -16.95 -16.65
N ASP A 112 17.16 -16.67 -15.76
CA ASP A 112 18.01 -17.69 -15.13
C ASP A 112 17.24 -18.61 -14.17
N ASP A 113 16.13 -18.13 -13.59
CA ASP A 113 15.21 -18.93 -12.78
C ASP A 113 14.39 -19.92 -13.62
N LEU A 114 14.15 -19.61 -14.90
CA LEU A 114 13.40 -20.48 -15.81
C LEU A 114 14.21 -21.73 -16.19
N ARG A 115 13.48 -22.83 -16.40
CA ARG A 115 14.05 -24.14 -16.71
C ARG A 115 13.86 -24.57 -18.15
N ARG A 116 12.85 -24.05 -18.84
CA ARG A 116 12.51 -24.44 -20.20
C ARG A 116 12.75 -23.29 -21.15
N GLU A 117 13.34 -23.60 -22.30
CA GLU A 117 13.57 -22.63 -23.37
C GLU A 117 12.26 -22.02 -23.88
N SER A 118 11.16 -22.80 -23.93
CA SER A 118 9.84 -22.30 -24.30
C SER A 118 9.38 -21.14 -23.42
N ASP A 119 9.67 -21.21 -22.13
CA ASP A 119 9.23 -20.23 -21.15
C ASP A 119 10.09 -18.96 -21.27
N VAL A 120 11.40 -19.13 -21.47
CA VAL A 120 12.33 -18.03 -21.77
C VAL A 120 11.90 -17.26 -23.02
N ARG A 121 11.61 -17.99 -24.11
CA ARG A 121 11.13 -17.40 -25.37
C ARG A 121 9.81 -16.65 -25.18
N ALA A 122 8.84 -17.24 -24.46
CA ALA A 122 7.56 -16.60 -24.19
C ALA A 122 7.70 -15.30 -23.38
N VAL A 123 8.57 -15.27 -22.36
CA VAL A 123 8.84 -14.06 -21.55
C VAL A 123 9.48 -12.97 -22.40
N LEU A 124 10.48 -13.31 -23.22
CA LEU A 124 11.14 -12.36 -24.13
C LEU A 124 10.17 -11.79 -25.17
N GLU A 125 9.32 -12.62 -25.75
CA GLU A 125 8.30 -12.20 -26.72
C GLU A 125 7.24 -11.28 -26.09
N ASP A 126 6.78 -11.59 -24.87
CA ASP A 126 5.86 -10.72 -24.12
C ASP A 126 6.51 -9.37 -23.78
N PHE A 127 7.74 -9.39 -23.28
CA PHE A 127 8.51 -8.17 -22.99
C PHE A 127 8.64 -7.30 -24.25
N ASN A 128 9.06 -7.89 -25.37
CA ASN A 128 9.18 -7.18 -26.65
C ASN A 128 7.85 -6.61 -27.13
N ARG A 129 6.76 -7.37 -27.02
CA ARG A 129 5.41 -6.88 -27.35
C ARG A 129 5.05 -5.65 -26.51
N ARG A 130 5.29 -5.68 -25.20
CA ARG A 130 5.02 -4.54 -24.31
C ARG A 130 5.92 -3.33 -24.61
N VAL A 131 7.19 -3.54 -24.95
CA VAL A 131 8.09 -2.46 -25.40
C VAL A 131 7.57 -1.81 -26.69
N ILE A 132 7.15 -2.62 -27.66
CA ILE A 132 6.61 -2.12 -28.93
C ILE A 132 5.31 -1.36 -28.69
N GLU A 133 4.40 -1.90 -27.88
CA GLU A 133 3.13 -1.24 -27.56
C GLU A 133 3.33 0.09 -26.82
N ALA A 134 4.22 0.10 -25.83
CA ALA A 134 4.56 1.32 -25.11
C ALA A 134 5.18 2.39 -26.04
N ARG A 135 5.95 1.98 -27.05
CA ARG A 135 6.49 2.89 -28.10
C ARG A 135 5.42 3.37 -29.07
N ARG A 136 4.41 2.55 -29.37
CA ARG A 136 3.29 2.90 -30.24
C ARG A 136 2.28 3.82 -29.57
N GLN A 137 2.29 3.87 -28.24
CA GLN A 137 1.37 4.70 -27.48
C GLN A 137 1.62 6.19 -27.77
N LEU A 138 0.65 6.84 -28.42
CA LEU A 138 0.66 8.27 -28.80
C LEU A 138 0.12 9.19 -27.68
N LEU A 139 -0.10 8.67 -26.47
CA LEU A 139 -0.77 9.39 -25.37
C LEU A 139 0.06 10.50 -24.72
N GLY A 140 1.23 10.83 -25.26
CA GLY A 140 2.12 11.84 -24.67
C GLY A 140 2.76 11.33 -23.36
N GLY A 141 4.07 11.53 -23.24
CA GLY A 141 4.84 11.10 -22.08
C GLY A 141 6.33 11.00 -22.41
N PRO A 142 7.19 10.83 -21.39
CA PRO A 142 8.62 10.61 -21.61
C PRO A 142 8.86 9.44 -22.56
N PRO A 143 9.76 9.57 -23.54
CA PRO A 143 9.95 8.56 -24.57
C PRO A 143 10.39 7.21 -23.99
N VAL A 144 9.85 6.11 -24.55
CA VAL A 144 10.27 4.75 -24.19
C VAL A 144 11.64 4.48 -24.83
N VAL A 145 12.70 4.53 -24.03
CA VAL A 145 14.08 4.33 -24.49
C VAL A 145 14.50 2.84 -24.44
N THR A 146 13.76 1.99 -23.73
CA THR A 146 14.05 0.54 -23.62
C THR A 146 14.02 -0.10 -25.01
N LYS A 147 15.06 -0.86 -25.35
CA LYS A 147 15.19 -1.54 -26.65
C LYS A 147 14.53 -2.92 -26.57
N PRO A 148 13.87 -3.39 -27.65
CA PRO A 148 13.51 -4.80 -27.77
C PRO A 148 14.78 -5.66 -27.73
N ARG A 149 14.67 -6.85 -27.15
CA ARG A 149 15.75 -7.84 -27.08
C ARG A 149 15.64 -8.86 -28.20
N ASP A 150 16.79 -9.31 -28.70
CA ASP A 150 16.84 -10.39 -29.68
C ASP A 150 16.62 -11.73 -28.98
N VAL A 151 15.50 -12.37 -29.30
CA VAL A 151 15.05 -13.60 -28.63
C VAL A 151 16.06 -14.73 -28.79
N ASP A 152 16.61 -14.92 -29.99
CA ASP A 152 17.50 -16.03 -30.28
C ASP A 152 18.87 -15.81 -29.62
N ALA A 153 19.36 -14.56 -29.63
CA ALA A 153 20.61 -14.20 -28.95
C ALA A 153 20.50 -14.40 -27.43
N GLU A 154 19.37 -14.01 -26.82
CA GLU A 154 19.15 -14.15 -25.38
C GLU A 154 18.98 -15.62 -24.95
N VAL A 155 18.29 -16.44 -25.76
CA VAL A 155 18.19 -17.88 -25.53
C VAL A 155 19.57 -18.55 -25.58
N ALA A 156 20.41 -18.17 -26.54
CA ALA A 156 21.78 -18.67 -26.63
C ALA A 156 22.62 -18.26 -25.41
N ALA A 157 22.50 -17.00 -24.96
CA ALA A 157 23.18 -16.51 -23.77
C ALA A 157 22.71 -17.25 -22.50
N TRP A 158 21.42 -17.50 -22.35
CA TRP A 158 20.84 -18.28 -21.25
C TRP A 158 21.38 -19.72 -21.19
N HIS A 159 21.41 -20.43 -22.33
CA HIS A 159 22.05 -21.75 -22.41
C HIS A 159 23.53 -21.69 -22.04
N GLY A 160 24.25 -20.66 -22.49
CA GLY A 160 25.64 -20.41 -22.12
C GLY A 160 25.85 -20.26 -20.61
N ARG A 161 25.01 -19.44 -19.93
CA ARG A 161 25.08 -19.27 -18.47
C ARG A 161 24.80 -20.58 -17.73
N ARG A 162 23.82 -21.36 -18.19
CA ARG A 162 23.47 -22.65 -17.56
C ARG A 162 24.54 -23.71 -17.72
N THR A 163 25.13 -23.82 -18.90
CA THR A 163 26.23 -24.77 -19.15
C THR A 163 27.46 -24.41 -18.33
N ALA A 164 27.79 -23.12 -18.21
CA ALA A 164 28.86 -22.65 -17.33
C ALA A 164 28.59 -22.98 -15.85
N ALA A 165 27.36 -22.75 -15.36
CA ALA A 165 26.98 -23.08 -13.99
C ALA A 165 27.05 -24.59 -13.71
N ALA A 166 26.61 -25.43 -14.65
CA ALA A 166 26.69 -26.89 -14.53
C ALA A 166 28.14 -27.38 -14.52
N ALA A 167 29.02 -26.82 -15.36
CA ALA A 167 30.44 -27.14 -15.39
C ALA A 167 31.14 -26.74 -14.09
N ALA A 168 30.83 -25.55 -13.54
CA ALA A 168 31.35 -25.10 -12.26
C ALA A 168 30.92 -26.02 -11.11
N ALA A 169 29.63 -26.39 -11.05
CA ALA A 169 29.12 -27.32 -10.05
C ALA A 169 29.80 -28.70 -10.14
N ALA A 170 30.04 -29.21 -11.35
CA ALA A 170 30.73 -30.48 -11.56
C ALA A 170 32.20 -30.44 -11.10
N ALA A 171 32.88 -29.30 -11.25
CA ALA A 171 34.26 -29.10 -10.80
C ALA A 171 34.38 -29.02 -9.26
N GLU A 172 33.32 -28.58 -8.59
CA GLU A 172 33.30 -28.39 -7.12
C GLU A 172 32.93 -29.67 -6.35
N VAL A 173 32.40 -30.70 -7.01
CA VAL A 173 32.14 -32.00 -6.38
C VAL A 173 33.49 -32.64 -5.99
N PRO A 174 33.83 -32.75 -4.68
CA PRO A 174 35.07 -33.38 -4.26
C PRO A 174 35.00 -34.86 -4.61
N THR A 175 36.06 -35.38 -5.23
CA THR A 175 36.19 -36.82 -5.51
C THR A 175 36.03 -37.58 -4.19
N PRO A 176 35.08 -38.52 -4.05
CA PRO A 176 34.89 -39.22 -2.79
C PRO A 176 36.16 -40.01 -2.45
N ALA A 177 36.78 -39.66 -1.33
CA ALA A 177 38.00 -40.31 -0.86
C ALA A 177 37.81 -41.84 -0.75
N PRO A 178 38.79 -42.66 -1.17
CA PRO A 178 38.65 -44.10 -1.19
C PRO A 178 38.42 -44.62 0.24
N ARG A 179 37.26 -45.25 0.47
CA ARG A 179 36.88 -45.81 1.77
C ARG A 179 37.87 -46.93 2.11
N LYS A 180 38.77 -46.67 3.07
CA LYS A 180 39.76 -47.64 3.56
C LYS A 180 39.03 -48.90 4.05
N ARG A 181 39.15 -49.99 3.29
CA ARG A 181 38.65 -51.32 3.68
C ARG A 181 39.56 -51.86 4.78
N TRP A 182 39.08 -51.82 6.02
CA TRP A 182 39.77 -52.45 7.14
C TRP A 182 39.64 -53.97 7.02
N PHE A 183 40.72 -54.61 6.56
CA PHE A 183 40.86 -56.06 6.66
C PHE A 183 40.96 -56.43 8.15
N ARG A 184 39.93 -57.11 8.67
CA ARG A 184 40.02 -57.87 9.91
C ARG A 184 40.97 -59.05 9.66
N LYS A 185 42.09 -59.10 10.38
CA LYS A 185 42.93 -60.30 10.49
C LYS A 185 42.38 -61.21 11.61
N PRO A 186 42.65 -62.53 11.53
CA PRO A 186 41.93 -63.61 12.22
C PRO A 186 42.28 -63.72 13.70
#